data_AF-A0A672RRQ7-F1
#
_entry.id   AF-A0A672RRQ7-F1
#
_cell.length_a   1.000
_cell.length_b   1.000
_cell.length_c   1.000
_cell.angle_alpha   90.00
_cell.angle_beta   90.00
_cell.angle_gamma   90.00
#
_symmetry.space_group_name_H-M   'P 1'
#
loop_
_entity.id
_entity.type
_entity.pdbx_description
1 polymer ?
#
loop_
_entity_poly.entity_id
_entity_poly.type
_entity_poly.pdbx_seq_one_letter_code
_entity_poly.pdbx_strand_id
1 'polypeptide(L)'
;MCGICCVVSLTTPHDPLDKHVHENLKHRGPSSSWDITETISTCSLLFSAHVLHMRGCPTPQPLQDDSGNMLLWNGEVFGGLRVDLGENDTKIVLHHLSMVQCSSDIVALLSQLKGPWSFIYYQKVEHCIWFGRDFFGRSLLWKFDPEKTSFTLSSVASLPLDNIQSQWQEVPPSGVYRFDPTDSSPLGTFIFELYLWVSHLELYQD
;
A
#
# COMPACT_ATOMS: atom_id res chain seq x y z
N MET A 1 -13.10 7.04 6.22
CA MET A 1 -12.19 5.92 5.90
C MET A 1 -10.78 6.46 5.88
N CYS A 2 -9.79 5.73 6.38
CA CYS A 2 -8.39 6.13 6.36
C CYS A 2 -7.90 6.52 4.94
N GLY A 3 -6.82 7.29 4.89
CA GLY A 3 -6.08 7.61 3.68
C GLY A 3 -4.70 6.98 3.74
N ILE A 4 -4.30 6.29 2.67
CA ILE A 4 -2.94 5.74 2.51
C ILE A 4 -2.36 6.22 1.19
N CYS A 5 -1.04 6.44 1.18
CA CYS A 5 -0.31 6.91 0.02
C CYS A 5 1.16 6.46 0.07
N CYS A 6 1.71 6.14 -1.10
CA CYS A 6 3.14 5.95 -1.28
C CYS A 6 3.60 6.69 -2.55
N VAL A 7 4.68 7.46 -2.46
CA VAL A 7 5.33 8.07 -3.62
C VAL A 7 6.71 7.42 -3.78
N VAL A 8 6.98 6.91 -4.97
CA VAL A 8 8.27 6.38 -5.39
C VAL A 8 8.85 7.32 -6.43
N SER A 9 10.03 7.86 -6.19
CA SER A 9 10.81 8.63 -7.17
C SER A 9 12.10 7.89 -7.48
N LEU A 10 12.34 7.54 -8.74
CA LEU A 10 13.55 6.82 -9.17
C LEU A 10 14.78 7.73 -9.28
N THR A 11 14.56 9.05 -9.26
CA THR A 11 15.61 10.06 -9.30
C THR A 11 15.51 11.02 -8.11
N THR A 12 16.65 11.59 -7.75
CA THR A 12 16.75 12.73 -6.82
C THR A 12 16.72 14.04 -7.60
N PRO A 13 16.07 15.10 -7.10
CA PRO A 13 15.56 15.25 -5.74
C PRO A 13 14.20 14.57 -5.49
N HIS A 14 13.86 14.42 -4.22
CA HIS A 14 12.60 13.86 -3.75
C HIS A 14 11.40 14.51 -4.47
N ASP A 15 10.54 13.71 -5.09
CA ASP A 15 9.24 14.21 -5.57
C ASP A 15 8.33 14.39 -4.34
N PRO A 16 7.93 15.63 -4.00
CA PRO A 16 7.04 15.84 -2.88
C PRO A 16 5.64 15.33 -3.23
N LEU A 17 4.92 14.83 -2.23
CA LEU A 17 3.51 14.52 -2.39
C LEU A 17 2.74 15.77 -2.84
N ASP A 18 1.91 15.60 -3.87
CA ASP A 18 1.02 16.66 -4.34
C ASP A 18 0.18 17.20 -3.19
N LYS A 19 0.14 18.53 -3.03
CA LYS A 19 -0.50 19.18 -1.89
C LYS A 19 -1.98 18.86 -1.79
N HIS A 20 -2.69 18.81 -2.92
CA HIS A 20 -4.12 18.52 -2.94
C HIS A 20 -4.38 17.05 -2.58
N VAL A 21 -3.52 16.13 -3.04
CA VAL A 21 -3.58 14.72 -2.62
C VAL A 21 -3.38 14.63 -1.10
N HIS A 22 -2.35 15.28 -0.57
CA HIS A 22 -2.06 15.27 0.86
C HIS A 22 -3.21 15.86 1.71
N GLU A 23 -3.81 16.97 1.29
CA GLU A 23 -4.99 17.55 1.94
C GLU A 23 -6.19 16.60 1.91
N ASN A 24 -6.47 15.99 0.76
CA ASN A 24 -7.55 15.01 0.62
C ASN A 24 -7.33 13.78 1.51
N LEU A 25 -6.08 13.32 1.65
CA LEU A 25 -5.73 12.23 2.56
C LEU A 25 -5.93 12.62 4.03
N LYS A 26 -5.54 13.85 4.43
CA LYS A 26 -5.80 14.36 5.79
C LYS A 26 -7.29 14.44 6.11
N HIS A 27 -8.12 14.87 5.17
CA HIS A 27 -9.58 14.87 5.34
C HIS A 27 -10.15 13.48 5.55
N ARG A 28 -9.52 12.45 4.95
CA ARG A 28 -9.92 11.05 5.15
C ARG A 28 -9.61 10.53 6.54
N GLY A 29 -8.47 10.93 7.13
CA GLY A 29 -8.01 10.45 8.42
C GLY A 29 -7.53 11.54 9.38
N PRO A 30 -8.45 12.29 10.02
CA PRO A 30 -8.10 13.39 10.91
C PRO A 30 -7.61 12.95 12.30
N SER A 31 -7.71 11.66 12.66
CA SER A 31 -7.36 11.17 14.01
C SER A 31 -5.86 11.00 14.21
N SER A 32 -5.12 10.67 13.15
CA SER A 32 -3.65 10.56 13.16
C SER A 32 -3.16 10.75 11.73
N SER A 33 -2.05 11.45 11.54
CA SER A 33 -1.49 11.78 10.23
C SER A 33 0.02 11.73 10.34
N TRP A 34 0.67 10.82 9.63
CA TRP A 34 2.12 10.64 9.70
C TRP A 34 2.73 10.30 8.34
N ASP A 35 3.92 10.84 8.13
CA ASP A 35 4.72 10.65 6.93
C ASP A 35 6.07 10.05 7.32
N ILE A 36 6.51 9.04 6.58
CA ILE A 36 7.83 8.41 6.72
C ILE A 36 8.50 8.41 5.36
N THR A 37 9.73 8.93 5.31
CA THR A 37 10.57 8.90 4.11
C THR A 37 11.64 7.84 4.25
N GLU A 38 11.88 7.11 3.16
CA GLU A 38 12.95 6.12 3.03
C GLU A 38 13.77 6.42 1.78
N THR A 39 15.05 6.09 1.82
CA THR A 39 15.96 6.24 0.67
C THR A 39 16.65 4.90 0.41
N ILE A 40 16.52 4.41 -0.82
CA ILE A 40 17.12 3.13 -1.25
C ILE A 40 17.94 3.41 -2.50
N SER A 41 19.27 3.32 -2.37
CA SER A 41 20.19 3.66 -3.47
C SER A 41 19.94 5.09 -3.97
N THR A 42 19.48 5.28 -5.22
CA THR A 42 19.08 6.59 -5.78
C THR A 42 17.58 6.87 -5.70
N CYS A 43 16.79 5.93 -5.20
CA CYS A 43 15.34 6.03 -5.13
C CYS A 43 14.90 6.66 -3.80
N SER A 44 13.88 7.50 -3.88
CA SER A 44 13.23 8.10 -2.73
C SER A 44 11.81 7.58 -2.57
N LEU A 45 11.46 7.17 -1.37
CA LEU A 45 10.15 6.64 -1.02
C LEU A 45 9.52 7.52 0.05
N LEU A 46 8.26 7.90 -0.13
CA LEU A 46 7.43 8.51 0.90
C LEU A 46 6.26 7.59 1.19
N PHE A 47 6.01 7.35 2.46
CA PHE A 47 4.84 6.64 2.98
C PHE A 47 4.02 7.61 3.82
N SER A 48 2.79 7.87 3.43
CA SER A 48 1.91 8.84 4.07
C SER A 48 0.60 8.17 4.44
N ALA A 49 0.25 8.17 5.73
CA ALA A 49 -0.95 7.53 6.22
C ALA A 49 -1.73 8.42 7.20
N HIS A 50 -3.04 8.36 7.04
CA HIS A 50 -3.99 9.22 7.73
C HIS A 50 -5.13 8.34 8.24
N VAL A 51 -5.27 8.25 9.56
CA VAL A 51 -6.17 7.31 10.20
C VAL A 51 -7.47 8.01 10.59
N LEU A 52 -8.60 7.43 10.19
CA LEU A 52 -9.91 7.75 10.78
C LEU A 52 -10.23 6.69 11.80
N HIS A 53 -10.20 7.08 13.07
CA HIS A 53 -10.54 6.19 14.15
C HIS A 53 -12.03 6.26 14.46
N MET A 54 -12.72 5.11 14.44
CA MET A 54 -14.16 5.02 14.76
C MET A 54 -14.46 4.27 16.05
N ARG A 55 -13.58 3.37 16.52
CA ARG A 55 -13.80 2.48 17.68
C ARG A 55 -12.49 2.02 18.31
N GLY A 56 -12.45 1.85 19.64
CA GLY A 56 -11.27 1.35 20.36
C GLY A 56 -10.19 2.40 20.57
N CYS A 57 -8.91 2.02 20.53
CA CYS A 57 -7.79 2.97 20.50
C CYS A 57 -7.29 3.13 19.05
N PRO A 58 -6.89 4.34 18.62
CA PRO A 58 -6.32 4.53 17.30
C PRO A 58 -5.00 3.77 17.18
N THR A 59 -4.79 3.14 16.02
CA THR A 59 -3.49 2.59 15.63
C THR A 59 -2.89 3.56 14.61
N PRO A 60 -1.88 4.37 14.99
CA PRO A 60 -1.18 5.24 14.05
C PRO A 60 -0.56 4.43 12.92
N GLN A 61 -0.50 5.04 11.74
CA GLN A 61 0.12 4.46 10.55
C GLN A 61 1.02 5.52 9.88
N PRO A 62 2.05 5.14 9.10
CA PRO A 62 2.46 3.77 8.76
C PRO A 62 2.86 2.96 10.00
N LEU A 63 2.37 1.72 10.11
CA LEU A 63 2.67 0.87 11.26
C LEU A 63 3.92 0.06 10.96
N GLN A 64 4.93 0.12 11.85
CA GLN A 64 6.21 -0.56 11.66
C GLN A 64 6.38 -1.76 12.60
N ASP A 65 6.98 -2.83 12.11
CA ASP A 65 7.42 -3.97 12.92
C ASP A 65 8.88 -3.82 13.42
N ASP A 66 9.35 -4.76 14.23
CA ASP A 66 10.72 -4.73 14.79
C ASP A 66 11.82 -4.88 13.72
N SER A 67 11.49 -5.41 12.53
CA SER A 67 12.41 -5.54 11.39
C SER A 67 12.41 -4.30 10.49
N GLY A 68 11.57 -3.31 10.80
CA GLY A 68 11.44 -2.08 10.05
C GLY A 68 10.47 -2.15 8.88
N ASN A 69 9.76 -3.27 8.68
CA ASN A 69 8.74 -3.38 7.65
C ASN A 69 7.55 -2.49 7.99
N MET A 70 6.92 -1.88 7.00
CA MET A 70 5.85 -0.91 7.21
C MET A 70 4.56 -1.32 6.52
N LEU A 71 3.44 -1.28 7.24
CA LEU A 71 2.11 -1.48 6.69
C LEU A 71 1.29 -0.18 6.74
N LEU A 72 0.72 0.17 5.60
CA LEU A 72 -0.35 1.16 5.45
C LEU A 72 -1.60 0.39 5.04
N TRP A 73 -2.63 0.44 5.89
CA TRP A 73 -3.85 -0.34 5.79
C TRP A 73 -5.07 0.58 5.78
N ASN A 74 -5.85 0.52 4.70
CA ASN A 74 -7.13 1.18 4.56
C ASN A 74 -8.23 0.14 4.38
N GLY A 75 -8.70 -0.43 5.48
CA GLY A 75 -9.69 -1.48 5.40
C GLY A 75 -10.14 -2.01 6.74
N GLU A 76 -10.95 -3.07 6.65
CA GLU A 76 -11.46 -3.82 7.80
C GLU A 76 -11.40 -5.32 7.48
N VAL A 77 -10.86 -6.12 8.40
CA VAL A 77 -10.92 -7.59 8.31
C VAL A 77 -12.20 -8.11 8.98
N PHE A 78 -13.03 -8.80 8.20
CA PHE A 78 -14.27 -9.46 8.61
C PHE A 78 -14.18 -11.00 8.64
N GLY A 79 -13.09 -11.57 8.14
CA GLY A 79 -12.86 -13.02 8.17
C GLY A 79 -11.59 -13.44 7.44
N GLY A 80 -11.31 -14.74 7.43
CA GLY A 80 -10.08 -15.31 6.85
C GLY A 80 -8.86 -15.21 7.78
N LEU A 81 -8.82 -14.17 8.61
CA LEU A 81 -7.87 -14.02 9.69
C LEU A 81 -8.64 -13.79 10.99
N ARG A 82 -8.23 -14.45 12.07
CA ARG A 82 -8.85 -14.27 13.38
C ARG A 82 -8.39 -12.93 13.96
N VAL A 83 -9.35 -12.06 14.22
CA VAL A 83 -9.15 -10.79 14.94
C VAL A 83 -10.11 -10.82 16.12
N ASP A 84 -9.57 -10.94 17.33
CA ASP A 84 -10.37 -11.05 18.55
C ASP A 84 -10.97 -9.69 18.96
N LEU A 85 -11.97 -9.73 19.85
CA LEU A 85 -12.65 -8.51 20.31
C LEU A 85 -11.65 -7.56 21.00
N GLY A 86 -11.56 -6.34 20.47
CA GLY A 86 -10.65 -5.31 20.98
C GLY A 86 -9.27 -5.30 20.32
N GLU A 87 -8.97 -6.28 19.47
CA GLU A 87 -7.77 -6.24 18.64
C GLU A 87 -7.93 -5.29 17.46
N ASN A 88 -6.79 -4.86 16.93
CA ASN A 88 -6.73 -4.02 15.75
C ASN A 88 -6.25 -4.86 14.56
N ASP A 89 -7.09 -4.97 13.55
CA ASP A 89 -6.82 -5.73 12.32
C ASP A 89 -5.51 -5.31 11.64
N THR A 90 -5.15 -4.02 11.61
CA THR A 90 -3.88 -3.55 11.05
C THR A 90 -2.68 -4.18 11.76
N LYS A 91 -2.72 -4.29 13.10
CA LYS A 91 -1.65 -4.93 13.87
C LYS A 91 -1.57 -6.43 13.60
N ILE A 92 -2.72 -7.10 13.54
CA ILE A 92 -2.79 -8.54 13.28
C ILE A 92 -2.30 -8.85 11.86
N VAL A 93 -2.73 -8.08 10.86
CA VAL A 93 -2.27 -8.23 9.47
C VAL A 93 -0.76 -8.00 9.37
N LEU A 94 -0.22 -6.93 9.97
CA LEU A 94 1.24 -6.70 9.97
C LEU A 94 1.99 -7.83 10.66
N HIS A 95 1.50 -8.33 11.80
CA HIS A 95 2.13 -9.45 12.50
C HIS A 95 2.19 -10.72 11.64
N HIS A 96 1.12 -11.05 10.93
CA HIS A 96 1.13 -12.21 10.03
C HIS A 96 2.03 -11.97 8.80
N LEU A 97 2.04 -10.76 8.24
CA LEU A 97 2.94 -10.39 7.14
C LEU A 97 4.42 -10.43 7.56
N SER A 98 4.75 -10.07 8.80
CA SER A 98 6.14 -10.11 9.29
C SER A 98 6.66 -11.53 9.53
N MET A 99 5.78 -12.52 9.59
CA MET A 99 6.14 -13.92 9.85
C MET A 99 6.35 -14.74 8.57
N VAL A 100 5.75 -14.32 7.45
CA VAL A 100 5.86 -15.03 6.17
C VAL A 100 7.20 -14.75 5.51
N GLN A 101 7.74 -15.76 4.81
CA GLN A 101 9.11 -15.72 4.27
C GLN A 101 9.15 -15.71 2.73
N CYS A 102 8.06 -16.06 2.06
CA CYS A 102 8.03 -16.13 0.61
C CYS A 102 6.79 -15.43 0.02
N SER A 103 6.91 -15.03 -1.24
CA SER A 103 5.87 -14.32 -1.99
C SER A 103 4.52 -15.05 -1.99
N SER A 104 4.52 -16.37 -2.11
CA SER A 104 3.29 -17.16 -2.13
C SER A 104 2.54 -17.12 -0.80
N ASP A 105 3.27 -17.07 0.33
CA ASP A 105 2.65 -17.00 1.65
C ASP A 105 1.99 -15.63 1.90
N ILE A 106 2.62 -14.53 1.44
CA ILE A 106 2.02 -13.19 1.45
C ILE A 106 0.71 -13.21 0.67
N VAL A 107 0.73 -13.75 -0.55
CA VAL A 107 -0.42 -13.80 -1.43
C VAL A 107 -1.52 -14.71 -0.87
N ALA A 108 -1.17 -15.85 -0.28
CA ALA A 108 -2.12 -16.76 0.38
C ALA A 108 -2.79 -16.08 1.58
N LEU A 109 -2.00 -15.41 2.43
CA LEU A 109 -2.49 -14.65 3.58
C LEU A 109 -3.48 -13.55 3.14
N LEU A 110 -3.15 -12.80 2.08
CA LEU A 110 -4.01 -11.73 1.60
C LEU A 110 -5.26 -12.28 0.87
N SER A 111 -5.13 -13.39 0.13
CA SER A 111 -6.24 -14.02 -0.60
C SER A 111 -7.34 -14.54 0.32
N GLN A 112 -6.99 -14.98 1.54
CA GLN A 112 -7.99 -15.46 2.50
C GLN A 112 -8.75 -14.33 3.21
N LEU A 113 -8.21 -13.10 3.26
CA LEU A 113 -8.83 -12.00 4.00
C LEU A 113 -10.18 -11.62 3.41
N LYS A 114 -11.20 -11.61 4.26
CA LYS A 114 -12.56 -11.18 3.90
C LYS A 114 -12.80 -9.80 4.46
N GLY A 115 -13.30 -8.89 3.65
CA GLY A 115 -13.62 -7.52 4.04
C GLY A 115 -13.10 -6.52 3.02
N PRO A 116 -13.54 -5.26 3.07
CA PRO A 116 -13.08 -4.24 2.15
C PRO A 116 -11.75 -3.65 2.65
N TRP A 117 -10.68 -3.82 1.89
CA TRP A 117 -9.36 -3.31 2.21
C TRP A 117 -8.54 -2.93 0.97
N SER A 118 -7.65 -1.97 1.18
CA SER A 118 -6.49 -1.72 0.34
C SER A 118 -5.27 -1.52 1.22
N PHE A 119 -4.10 -1.86 0.68
CA PHE A 119 -2.88 -1.83 1.47
C PHE A 119 -1.64 -1.44 0.65
N ILE A 120 -0.62 -0.99 1.37
CA ILE A 120 0.75 -0.85 0.92
C ILE A 120 1.63 -1.44 2.02
N TYR A 121 2.45 -2.42 1.70
CA TYR A 121 3.36 -3.09 2.63
C TYR A 121 4.79 -3.02 2.10
N TYR A 122 5.67 -2.38 2.84
CA TYR A 122 7.08 -2.24 2.49
C TYR A 122 7.93 -3.19 3.31
N GLN A 123 8.66 -4.07 2.63
CA GLN A 123 9.67 -4.93 3.24
C GLN A 123 11.02 -4.22 3.23
N LYS A 124 11.56 -3.96 4.42
CA LYS A 124 12.74 -3.11 4.59
C LYS A 124 14.01 -3.77 4.05
N VAL A 125 14.17 -5.07 4.26
CA VAL A 125 15.38 -5.84 3.93
C VAL A 125 15.40 -6.19 2.44
N GLU A 126 14.28 -6.66 1.91
CA GLU A 126 14.10 -7.04 0.51
C GLU A 126 13.87 -5.83 -0.41
N HIS A 127 13.75 -4.63 0.17
CA HIS A 127 13.48 -3.36 -0.52
C HIS A 127 12.21 -3.35 -1.37
N CYS A 128 11.31 -4.32 -1.22
CA CYS A 128 10.13 -4.42 -2.07
C CYS A 128 8.86 -3.81 -1.45
N ILE A 129 8.04 -3.23 -2.31
CA ILE A 129 6.73 -2.69 -1.99
C ILE A 129 5.67 -3.64 -2.54
N TRP A 130 4.82 -4.14 -1.66
CA TRP A 130 3.62 -4.89 -1.97
C TRP A 130 2.41 -3.97 -1.89
N PHE A 131 1.49 -4.08 -2.82
CA PHE A 131 0.26 -3.30 -2.78
C PHE A 131 -0.88 -4.00 -3.50
N GLY A 132 -2.10 -3.63 -3.13
CA GLY A 132 -3.29 -4.19 -3.73
C GLY A 132 -4.55 -3.82 -2.97
N ARG A 133 -5.65 -4.38 -3.42
CA ARG A 133 -6.98 -4.20 -2.84
C ARG A 133 -7.82 -5.43 -3.09
N ASP A 134 -8.76 -5.75 -2.20
CA ASP A 134 -9.69 -6.84 -2.47
C ASP A 134 -10.67 -6.49 -3.60
N PHE A 135 -11.44 -7.50 -4.00
CA PHE A 135 -12.41 -7.41 -5.08
C PHE A 135 -13.48 -6.33 -4.83
N PHE A 136 -13.98 -6.23 -3.60
CA PHE A 136 -14.94 -5.23 -3.17
C PHE A 136 -14.27 -4.02 -2.47
N GLY A 137 -12.96 -3.91 -2.64
CA GLY A 137 -12.11 -3.16 -1.74
C GLY A 137 -12.20 -1.67 -1.80
N ARG A 138 -11.59 -1.08 -0.77
CA ARG A 138 -11.41 0.36 -0.68
C ARG A 138 -10.53 0.82 -1.85
N SER A 139 -10.81 2.02 -2.34
CA SER A 139 -10.07 2.55 -3.48
C SER A 139 -8.57 2.60 -3.22
N LEU A 140 -7.81 2.18 -4.24
CA LEU A 140 -6.38 2.38 -4.34
C LEU A 140 -6.10 2.73 -5.79
N LEU A 141 -5.47 3.87 -5.99
CA LEU A 141 -5.17 4.43 -7.29
C LEU A 141 -3.67 4.40 -7.50
N TRP A 142 -3.26 4.25 -8.75
CA TRP A 142 -1.92 4.59 -9.17
C TRP A 142 -1.91 5.79 -10.11
N LYS A 143 -0.78 6.50 -10.13
CA LYS A 143 -0.44 7.53 -11.11
C LYS A 143 1.03 7.42 -11.44
N PHE A 144 1.34 7.50 -12.72
CA PHE A 144 2.71 7.54 -13.23
C PHE A 144 3.01 8.95 -13.72
N ASP A 145 4.20 9.44 -13.40
CA ASP A 145 4.72 10.71 -13.89
C ASP A 145 6.05 10.44 -14.62
N PRO A 146 6.03 10.30 -15.95
CA PRO A 146 7.22 10.03 -16.74
C PRO A 146 8.25 11.15 -16.68
N GLU A 147 7.82 12.41 -16.55
CA GLU A 147 8.72 13.56 -16.49
C GLU A 147 9.55 13.55 -15.21
N LYS A 148 8.92 13.13 -14.10
CA LYS A 148 9.57 13.03 -12.80
C LYS A 148 10.15 11.65 -12.51
N THR A 149 9.97 10.68 -13.39
CA THR A 149 10.31 9.27 -13.15
C THR A 149 9.73 8.77 -11.81
N SER A 150 8.48 9.15 -11.53
CA SER A 150 7.80 8.85 -10.26
C SER A 150 6.52 8.04 -10.46
N PHE A 151 6.20 7.26 -9.43
CA PHE A 151 5.00 6.45 -9.32
C PHE A 151 4.35 6.73 -7.98
N THR A 152 3.06 7.03 -7.98
CA THR A 152 2.29 7.29 -6.76
C THR A 152 1.16 6.28 -6.61
N LEU A 153 1.09 5.64 -5.46
CA LEU A 153 -0.08 4.95 -4.95
C LEU A 153 -0.85 5.87 -4.01
N SER A 154 -2.16 5.99 -4.16
CA SER A 154 -2.97 6.79 -3.24
C SER A 154 -4.40 6.28 -3.17
N SER A 155 -4.98 6.33 -1.98
CA SER A 155 -6.40 6.05 -1.78
C SER A 155 -7.33 7.15 -2.34
N VAL A 156 -6.80 8.33 -2.68
CA VAL A 156 -7.54 9.47 -3.25
C VAL A 156 -6.80 10.08 -4.43
N ALA A 157 -7.56 10.55 -5.41
CA ALA A 157 -7.02 11.35 -6.49
C ALA A 157 -6.99 12.84 -6.10
N SER A 158 -6.11 13.59 -6.76
CA SER A 158 -6.36 14.99 -7.07
C SER A 158 -6.80 15.08 -8.53
N LEU A 159 -7.78 15.95 -8.82
CA LEU A 159 -8.17 16.25 -10.19
C LEU A 159 -6.99 16.97 -10.87
N PRO A 160 -6.43 16.45 -11.98
CA PRO A 160 -5.46 17.21 -12.72
C PRO A 160 -6.19 18.37 -13.41
N LEU A 161 -5.65 19.58 -13.29
CA LEU A 161 -6.16 20.71 -14.08
C LEU A 161 -5.85 20.51 -15.57
N ASP A 162 -4.72 19.92 -15.98
CA ASP A 162 -4.31 20.00 -17.40
C ASP A 162 -3.44 18.84 -17.99
N ASN A 163 -3.08 17.78 -17.26
CA ASN A 163 -2.16 16.75 -17.81
C ASN A 163 -2.85 15.39 -18.10
N ILE A 164 -3.12 15.13 -19.38
CA ILE A 164 -3.72 13.88 -19.89
C ILE A 164 -2.77 12.67 -19.72
N GLN A 165 -1.45 12.89 -19.67
CA GLN A 165 -0.46 11.80 -19.62
C GLN A 165 -0.27 11.20 -18.22
N SER A 166 -0.66 11.90 -17.16
CA SER A 166 -0.46 11.49 -15.76
C SER A 166 -1.80 11.38 -15.04
N GLN A 167 -2.71 10.57 -15.57
CA GLN A 167 -4.02 10.34 -14.98
C GLN A 167 -3.98 9.29 -13.87
N TRP A 168 -4.79 9.51 -12.84
CA TRP A 168 -5.07 8.49 -11.83
C TRP A 168 -5.87 7.36 -12.45
N GLN A 169 -5.46 6.13 -12.19
CA GLN A 169 -6.21 4.93 -12.55
C GLN A 169 -6.36 4.05 -11.31
N GLU A 170 -7.46 3.32 -11.24
CA GLU A 170 -7.67 2.36 -10.17
C GLU A 170 -6.70 1.18 -10.32
N VAL A 171 -6.07 0.76 -9.21
CA VAL A 171 -5.30 -0.47 -9.17
C VAL A 171 -6.26 -1.64 -9.40
N PRO A 172 -6.06 -2.47 -10.45
CA PRO A 172 -6.98 -3.56 -10.74
C PRO A 172 -7.01 -4.57 -9.58
N PRO A 173 -8.19 -5.01 -9.12
CA PRO A 173 -8.32 -5.96 -8.03
C PRO A 173 -8.07 -7.41 -8.49
N SER A 174 -7.11 -7.61 -9.40
CA SER A 174 -6.77 -8.91 -10.00
C SER A 174 -5.87 -9.76 -9.10
N GLY A 175 -5.21 -9.13 -8.13
CA GLY A 175 -4.22 -9.78 -7.29
C GLY A 175 -3.45 -8.78 -6.44
N VAL A 176 -2.27 -9.23 -6.00
CA VAL A 176 -1.29 -8.42 -5.30
C VAL A 176 -0.15 -8.08 -6.25
N TYR A 177 0.25 -6.82 -6.24
CA TYR A 177 1.39 -6.33 -7.00
C TYR A 177 2.61 -6.25 -6.09
N ARG A 178 3.78 -6.64 -6.61
CA ARG A 178 5.08 -6.43 -6.00
C ARG A 178 5.93 -5.55 -6.90
N PHE A 179 6.63 -4.62 -6.28
CA PHE A 179 7.54 -3.69 -6.94
C PHE A 179 8.86 -3.63 -6.17
N ASP A 180 9.97 -3.79 -6.88
CA ASP A 180 11.31 -3.52 -6.35
C ASP A 180 11.82 -2.18 -6.94
N PRO A 181 11.98 -1.12 -6.13
CA PRO A 181 12.53 0.16 -6.58
C PRO A 181 13.94 0.04 -7.18
N THR A 182 14.70 -0.97 -6.76
CA THR A 182 16.09 -1.19 -7.19
C THR A 182 16.21 -1.90 -8.54
N ASP A 183 15.18 -2.63 -8.95
CA ASP A 183 15.08 -3.30 -10.27
C ASP A 183 14.69 -2.34 -11.40
N SER A 184 14.58 -1.05 -11.12
CA SER A 184 14.18 -0.06 -12.12
C SER A 184 15.25 0.12 -13.20
N SER A 185 14.83 0.02 -14.46
CA SER A 185 15.74 0.20 -15.59
C SER A 185 16.26 1.65 -15.66
N PRO A 186 17.44 1.90 -16.26
CA PRO A 186 17.96 3.25 -16.49
C PRO A 186 17.03 4.17 -17.29
N LEU A 187 15.98 3.60 -17.90
CA LEU A 187 14.97 4.29 -18.71
C LEU A 187 13.76 4.78 -17.90
N GLY A 188 13.76 4.65 -16.57
CA GLY A 188 12.67 5.14 -15.70
C GLY A 188 11.38 4.30 -15.82
N THR A 189 11.50 3.03 -16.21
CA THR A 189 10.36 2.11 -16.31
C THR A 189 10.09 1.42 -14.99
N PHE A 190 8.82 1.39 -14.56
CA PHE A 190 8.35 0.63 -13.41
C PHE A 190 7.89 -0.76 -13.85
N ILE A 191 8.45 -1.81 -13.23
CA ILE A 191 8.08 -3.21 -13.49
C ILE A 191 7.36 -3.74 -12.26
N PHE A 192 6.15 -4.25 -12.46
CA PHE A 192 5.35 -4.85 -11.40
C PHE A 192 5.21 -6.35 -11.64
N GLU A 193 5.50 -7.14 -10.62
CA GLU A 193 5.11 -8.54 -10.58
C GLU A 193 3.66 -8.61 -10.08
N LEU A 194 2.79 -9.30 -10.81
CA LEU A 194 1.40 -9.53 -10.41
C LEU A 194 1.24 -10.98 -9.93
N TYR A 195 0.82 -11.14 -8.69
CA TYR A 195 0.42 -12.40 -8.10
C TYR A 195 -1.10 -12.44 -8.04
N LEU A 196 -1.72 -13.32 -8.82
CA LEU A 196 -3.17 -13.45 -8.88
C LEU A 196 -3.73 -13.98 -7.55
N TRP A 197 -4.98 -13.60 -7.24
CA TRP A 197 -5.68 -14.15 -6.09
C TRP A 197 -5.77 -15.68 -6.18
N VAL A 198 -5.45 -16.36 -5.08
CA VAL A 198 -5.61 -17.81 -4.99
C VAL A 198 -7.10 -18.11 -4.87
N SER A 199 -7.62 -18.96 -5.75
CA SER A 199 -9.02 -19.37 -5.66
C SER A 199 -9.20 -20.37 -4.51
N HIS A 200 -10.31 -20.29 -3.77
CA HIS A 200 -10.61 -21.24 -2.70
C HIS A 200 -10.65 -22.73 -3.16
N LEU A 201 -10.68 -22.99 -4.47
CA LEU A 201 -10.68 -24.33 -5.05
C LEU A 201 -9.29 -24.99 -5.07
N GLU A 202 -8.21 -24.21 -5.01
CA GLU A 202 -6.84 -24.72 -5.06
C GLU A 202 -6.29 -25.09 -3.66
N LEU A 203 -6.95 -24.65 -2.58
CA LEU A 203 -6.53 -24.88 -1.20
C LEU A 203 -6.97 -26.23 -0.60
N TYR A 204 -7.63 -27.09 -1.39
CA TYR A 204 -8.13 -28.42 -0.97
C TYR A 204 -7.67 -29.56 -1.89
N GLN A 205 -6.62 -29.34 -2.69
CA GLN A 205 -5.96 -30.40 -3.43
C GLN A 205 -4.61 -30.74 -2.78
N ASP A 206 -4.66 -31.34 -1.59
CA ASP A 206 -3.59 -32.18 -1.03
C ASP A 206 -4.18 -33.09 0.08
#